data_AF-A0AAN8ITI8-F1
#
_entry.id   AF-A0AAN8ITI8-F1
#
_cell.length_a   1.000
_cell.length_b   1.000
_cell.length_c   1.000
_cell.angle_alpha   90.00
_cell.angle_beta   90.00
_cell.angle_gamma   90.00
#
_symmetry.space_group_name_H-M   'P 1'
#
loop_
_entity.id
_entity.type
_entity.pdbx_description
1 polymer ?
#
loop_
_entity_poly.entity_id
_entity_poly.type
_entity_poly.pdbx_seq_one_letter_code
_entity_poly.pdbx_strand_id
1 'polypeptide(L)'
;MDITMFPFDEQTCFLKFGSWTYHGFALDLRIDSTDEEPSMDTSTYIANGEWDLIGSPVIREVSFYKCCPEPYPTLKDDHPSVSMFLSDDSVRNDTNNLGIDSFIR
;
A
#
# COMPACT_ATOMS: atom_id res chain seq x y z
N MET A 1 -10.22 5.58 -9.28
CA MET A 1 -9.90 4.72 -10.42
C MET A 1 -9.71 5.62 -11.61
N ASP A 2 -8.45 5.79 -11.99
CA ASP A 2 -8.02 6.40 -13.23
C ASP A 2 -7.53 5.26 -14.14
N ILE A 3 -7.87 5.29 -15.44
CA ILE A 3 -7.60 4.23 -16.44
C ILE A 3 -6.96 4.83 -17.70
N THR A 4 -6.32 5.98 -17.56
CA THR A 4 -5.80 6.77 -18.67
C THR A 4 -4.52 6.20 -19.28
N MET A 5 -3.82 5.29 -18.60
CA MET A 5 -2.54 4.71 -19.03
C MET A 5 -2.61 3.20 -19.30
N PHE A 6 -3.82 2.63 -19.41
CA PHE A 6 -4.02 1.21 -19.66
C PHE A 6 -3.22 0.75 -20.90
N PRO A 7 -2.44 -0.35 -20.81
CA PRO A 7 -2.37 -1.35 -19.73
C PRO A 7 -1.28 -1.11 -18.66
N PHE A 8 -0.62 0.04 -18.64
CA PHE A 8 0.46 0.39 -17.68
C PHE A 8 -0.05 1.32 -16.58
N ASP A 9 -1.25 1.05 -16.06
CA ASP A 9 -1.86 1.88 -15.03
C ASP A 9 -1.17 1.68 -13.67
N GLU A 10 -0.78 2.79 -13.04
CA GLU A 10 -0.39 2.84 -11.65
C GLU A 10 -1.64 3.14 -10.82
N GLN A 11 -1.95 2.30 -9.84
CA GLN A 11 -3.06 2.57 -8.93
C GLN A 11 -2.57 3.04 -7.58
N THR A 12 -3.13 4.16 -7.12
CA THR A 12 -2.93 4.69 -5.79
C THR A 12 -4.02 4.18 -4.84
N CYS A 13 -3.64 3.49 -3.77
CA CYS A 13 -4.54 3.20 -2.66
C CYS A 13 -4.11 3.93 -1.37
N PHE A 14 -5.09 4.41 -0.60
CA PHE A 14 -4.85 5.07 0.69
C PHE A 14 -5.44 4.22 1.81
N LEU A 15 -4.60 3.79 2.74
CA LEU A 15 -5.03 3.15 3.97
C LEU A 15 -4.89 4.11 5.16
N LYS A 16 -5.84 4.01 6.09
CA LYS A 16 -5.82 4.79 7.34
C LYS A 16 -6.26 3.90 8.49
N PHE A 17 -5.36 3.71 9.44
CA PHE A 17 -5.58 2.95 10.67
C PHE A 17 -5.72 3.91 11.85
N GLY A 18 -6.72 3.66 12.68
CA GLY A 18 -7.02 4.48 13.84
C GLY A 18 -7.96 3.75 14.79
N SER A 19 -7.95 4.15 16.05
CA SER A 19 -8.96 3.64 16.98
C SER A 19 -10.33 4.24 16.66
N TRP A 20 -11.36 3.39 16.66
CA TRP A 20 -12.75 3.85 16.50
C TRP A 20 -13.30 4.49 17.78
N THR A 21 -12.93 3.94 18.94
CA THR A 21 -13.56 4.27 20.23
C THR A 21 -12.64 5.04 21.18
N TYR A 22 -11.32 4.92 21.02
CA TYR A 22 -10.34 5.53 21.93
C TYR A 22 -9.67 6.75 21.30
N HIS A 23 -9.45 7.75 22.14
CA HIS A 23 -8.68 8.95 21.83
C HIS A 23 -7.23 8.77 22.27
N GLY A 24 -6.36 9.69 21.85
CA GLY A 24 -4.91 9.62 21.98
C GLY A 24 -4.35 9.63 23.39
N PHE A 25 -5.13 10.06 24.39
CA PHE A 25 -4.73 9.94 25.79
C PHE A 25 -4.99 8.54 26.37
N ALA A 26 -5.95 7.80 25.81
CA ALA A 26 -6.24 6.43 26.21
C ALA A 26 -5.43 5.42 25.39
N LEU A 27 -5.18 5.72 24.12
CA LEU A 27 -4.47 4.84 23.20
C LEU A 27 -3.62 5.66 22.23
N ASP A 28 -2.31 5.45 22.26
CA ASP A 28 -1.35 6.14 21.40
C ASP A 28 -0.74 5.17 20.37
N LEU A 29 -1.18 5.30 19.11
CA LEU A 29 -0.63 4.53 17.99
C LEU A 29 0.75 5.08 17.61
N ARG A 30 1.75 4.20 17.51
CA ARG A 30 3.13 4.53 17.12
C ARG A 30 3.61 3.57 16.05
N ILE A 31 4.51 4.05 15.20
CA ILE A 31 5.21 3.22 14.22
C ILE A 31 6.38 2.56 14.94
N ASP A 32 6.48 1.24 14.82
CA ASP A 32 7.57 0.46 15.38
C ASP A 32 8.61 0.20 14.28
N SER A 33 9.41 1.21 13.96
CA SER A 33 10.55 1.07 13.06
C SER A 33 11.69 2.00 13.48
N THR A 34 12.91 1.65 13.06
CA THR A 34 14.11 2.49 13.21
C THR A 34 14.56 3.14 11.90
N ASP A 35 13.85 2.85 10.81
CA ASP A 35 14.19 3.33 9.48
C ASP A 35 13.84 4.81 9.31
N GLU A 36 14.62 5.53 8.50
CA GLU A 36 14.35 6.93 8.17
C GLU A 36 13.01 7.06 7.42
N GLU A 37 12.67 6.07 6.61
CA GLU A 37 11.42 5.96 5.84
C GLU A 37 10.66 4.68 6.26
N PRO A 38 9.81 4.75 7.29
CA PRO A 38 9.02 3.60 7.73
C PRO A 38 8.06 3.11 6.65
N SER A 39 7.95 1.79 6.53
CA SER A 39 6.98 1.12 5.64
C SER A 39 6.24 0.01 6.36
N MET A 40 5.15 -0.47 5.75
CA MET A 40 4.41 -1.61 6.27
C MET A 40 5.22 -2.91 6.10
N ASP A 41 5.15 -3.82 7.08
CA ASP A 41 5.80 -5.13 6.97
C ASP A 41 5.13 -5.98 5.88
N THR A 42 5.85 -6.21 4.79
CA THR A 42 5.41 -7.04 3.66
C THR A 42 6.02 -8.45 3.68
N SER A 43 6.66 -8.88 4.77
CA SER A 43 7.30 -10.21 4.87
C SER A 43 6.34 -11.37 4.65
N THR A 44 5.06 -11.17 4.94
CA THR A 44 3.97 -12.14 4.78
C THR A 44 3.02 -11.81 3.62
N TYR A 45 3.37 -10.82 2.81
CA TYR A 45 2.59 -10.44 1.63
C TYR A 45 2.60 -11.58 0.60
N ILE A 46 1.41 -11.90 0.07
CA ILE A 46 1.26 -12.83 -1.05
C ILE A 46 1.10 -11.97 -2.30
N ALA A 47 2.05 -12.10 -3.23
CA ALA A 47 2.02 -11.35 -4.48
C ALA A 47 0.75 -11.64 -5.29
N ASN A 48 0.19 -10.58 -5.87
CA ASN A 48 -0.90 -10.68 -6.83
C ASN A 48 -0.30 -11.03 -8.21
N GLY A 49 -1.00 -11.84 -9.03
CA GLY A 49 -0.53 -12.21 -10.38
C GLY A 49 -0.70 -11.11 -11.43
N GLU A 50 -1.44 -10.05 -11.08
CA GLU A 50 -1.72 -8.92 -11.96
C GLU A 50 -1.06 -7.64 -11.45
N TRP A 51 -0.70 -7.54 -10.16
CA TRP A 51 -0.29 -6.27 -9.54
C TRP A 51 1.01 -6.38 -8.72
N ASP A 52 2.01 -5.58 -9.08
CA ASP A 52 3.27 -5.46 -8.36
C ASP A 52 3.20 -4.37 -7.27
N LEU A 53 3.40 -4.74 -6.00
CA LEU A 53 3.48 -3.80 -4.89
C LEU A 53 4.83 -3.07 -4.90
N ILE A 54 4.82 -1.77 -5.20
CA ILE A 54 6.04 -0.96 -5.36
C ILE A 54 6.48 -0.29 -4.05
N GLY A 55 5.52 0.06 -3.18
CA GLY A 55 5.80 0.75 -1.92
C GLY A 55 4.62 0.76 -0.97
N SER A 56 4.90 0.95 0.31
CA SER A 56 3.88 1.14 1.36
C SER A 56 4.40 2.03 2.50
N PRO A 57 4.81 3.28 2.22
CA PRO A 57 5.35 4.18 3.24
C PRO A 57 4.26 4.58 4.23
N VAL A 58 4.57 4.62 5.53
CA VAL A 58 3.59 4.92 6.58
C VAL A 58 3.99 6.14 7.39
N ILE A 59 3.04 7.05 7.62
CA ILE A 59 3.19 8.18 8.55
C ILE A 59 2.16 8.17 9.66
N ARG A 60 2.57 8.75 10.79
CA ARG A 60 1.70 9.03 11.91
C ARG A 60 1.15 10.44 11.81
N GLU A 61 -0.17 10.55 11.78
CA GLU A 61 -0.90 11.81 11.83
C GLU A 61 -1.69 11.92 13.14
N VAL A 62 -1.71 13.11 13.75
CA VAL A 62 -2.56 13.41 14.91
C VAL A 62 -3.58 14.46 14.51
N SER A 63 -4.85 14.07 14.49
CA SER A 63 -5.96 14.96 14.15
C SER A 63 -6.72 15.39 15.39
N PHE A 64 -7.23 16.62 15.39
CA PHE A 64 -8.17 17.13 16.40
C PHE A 64 -9.50 17.43 15.73
N TYR A 65 -10.58 16.83 16.22
CA TYR A 65 -11.91 17.02 15.64
C TYR A 65 -12.68 18.09 16.40
N LYS A 66 -13.58 18.80 15.71
CA LYS A 66 -14.37 19.90 16.33
C LYS A 66 -15.26 19.43 17.48
N CYS A 67 -15.61 18.15 17.52
CA CYS A 67 -16.49 17.60 18.55
C CYS A 67 -15.81 17.53 19.93
N CYS A 68 -14.48 17.34 19.98
CA CYS A 68 -13.79 17.05 21.24
C CYS A 68 -12.34 17.58 21.25
N PRO A 69 -11.81 18.03 22.41
CA PRO A 69 -10.46 18.59 22.51
C PRO A 69 -9.33 17.54 22.46
N GLU A 70 -9.64 16.25 22.55
CA GLU A 70 -8.66 15.18 22.60
C GLU A 70 -8.02 14.90 21.23
N PRO A 71 -6.74 14.47 21.19
CA PRO A 71 -6.08 14.08 19.96
C PRO A 71 -6.58 12.72 19.47
N TYR A 72 -6.61 12.50 18.16
CA TYR A 72 -6.91 11.21 17.53
C TYR A 72 -5.72 10.80 16.65
N PRO A 73 -4.81 9.95 17.17
CA PRO A 73 -3.67 9.46 16.42
C PRO A 73 -4.12 8.42 15.39
N THR A 74 -3.58 8.54 14.18
CA THR A 74 -3.83 7.62 13.06
C THR A 74 -2.54 7.34 12.31
N LEU A 75 -2.39 6.11 11.81
CA LEU A 75 -1.34 5.76 10.85
C LEU A 75 -1.96 5.77 9.46
N LYS A 76 -1.33 6.43 8.51
CA LYS A 76 -1.79 6.50 7.11
C LYS A 76 -0.61 6.39 6.18
N ASP A 77 -0.86 6.06 4.93
CA ASP A 77 0.21 6.05 3.94
C ASP A 77 0.64 7.49 3.59
N ASP A 78 1.95 7.74 3.45
CA ASP A 78 2.53 9.11 3.30
C ASP A 78 2.48 9.67 1.86
N HIS A 79 2.23 8.82 0.88
CA HIS A 79 2.21 9.21 -0.53
C HIS A 79 1.11 8.45 -1.29
N PRO A 80 0.70 8.91 -2.48
CA PRO A 80 -0.33 8.28 -3.30
C PRO A 80 0.12 6.94 -3.90
N SER A 81 0.80 6.08 -3.17
CA SER A 81 1.34 4.86 -3.77
C SER A 81 1.63 3.80 -2.72
N VAL A 82 0.57 3.14 -2.25
CA VAL A 82 0.51 1.70 -2.57
C VAL A 82 0.38 1.64 -4.08
N SER A 83 1.49 1.79 -4.79
CA SER A 83 1.45 1.68 -6.22
C SER A 83 1.47 0.21 -6.55
N MET A 84 0.50 -0.14 -7.38
CA MET A 84 0.36 -1.44 -7.98
C MET A 84 0.56 -1.22 -9.47
N PHE A 85 1.59 -1.83 -10.06
CA PHE A 85 1.75 -1.86 -11.52
C PHE A 85 1.10 -3.13 -12.07
N LEU A 86 0.38 -3.00 -13.18
CA LEU A 86 -0.07 -4.16 -13.95
C LEU A 86 1.15 -4.96 -14.45
N SER A 87 1.40 -6.13 -13.85
CA SER A 87 2.47 -7.03 -14.28
C SER A 87 1.97 -7.87 -15.46
N ASP A 88 2.42 -7.55 -16.68
CA ASP A 88 2.25 -8.47 -17.81
C ASP A 88 3.23 -9.64 -17.64
N ASP A 89 2.71 -10.81 -17.24
CA ASP A 89 3.45 -12.06 -17.14
C ASP A 89 4.17 -12.45 -18.45
N SER A 90 3.84 -11.80 -19.58
CA SER A 90 4.53 -11.95 -20.88
C SER A 90 6.01 -11.57 -20.85
N VAL A 91 6.48 -10.67 -19.96
CA VAL A 91 7.83 -10.09 -20.08
C VAL A 91 8.85 -10.75 -19.14
N ARG A 92 8.41 -11.46 -18.11
CA ARG A 92 9.31 -11.98 -17.07
C ARG A 92 10.07 -13.25 -17.48
N ASN A 93 9.79 -13.84 -18.66
CA ASN A 93 10.40 -15.09 -19.11
C ASN A 93 11.25 -15.04 -20.40
N ASP A 94 11.44 -13.87 -21.02
CA ASP A 94 12.16 -13.76 -22.31
C ASP A 94 13.70 -13.76 -22.22
N THR A 95 14.28 -14.22 -21.09
CA THR A 95 15.72 -14.51 -21.03
C THR A 95 16.07 -15.99 -20.95
N ASN A 96 15.10 -16.91 -20.84
CA ASN A 96 15.41 -18.33 -20.85
C ASN A 96 14.34 -19.17 -21.58
N ASN A 97 14.61 -19.40 -22.87
CA ASN A 97 14.37 -20.67 -23.55
C ASN A 97 12.95 -20.91 -24.13
N LEU A 98 12.84 -20.69 -25.44
CA LEU A 98 12.13 -21.49 -26.46
C LEU A 98 10.98 -22.41 -25.99
N GLY A 99 9.74 -22.03 -26.35
CA GLY A 99 8.81 -22.94 -27.02
C GLY A 99 7.56 -23.39 -26.25
N ILE A 100 6.46 -23.38 -27.01
CA ILE A 100 5.30 -24.29 -26.95
C ILE A 100 4.16 -23.88 -25.97
N ASP A 101 3.27 -23.05 -26.51
CA ASP A 101 1.85 -23.36 -26.79
C ASP A 101 0.76 -23.36 -25.69
N SER A 102 -0.36 -22.74 -26.11
CA SER A 102 -1.76 -23.04 -25.81
C SER A 102 -2.40 -22.62 -24.48
N PHE A 103 -3.33 -21.65 -24.62
CA PHE A 103 -4.74 -21.67 -24.18
C PHE A 103 -5.09 -22.51 -22.94
N ILE A 104 -5.81 -21.89 -21.98
CA ILE A 104 -7.23 -22.21 -21.66
C ILE A 104 -7.75 -21.30 -20.53
N ARG A 105 -8.90 -20.66 -20.85
CA ARG A 105 -9.98 -20.06 -20.04
C ARG A 105 -9.72 -18.85 -19.16
#